data_AF-A0A376UAT1-F1
#
_entry.id   AF-A0A376UAT1-F1
#
_cell.length_a   1.000
_cell.length_b   1.000
_cell.length_c   1.000
_cell.angle_alpha   90.00
_cell.angle_beta   90.00
_cell.angle_gamma   90.00
#
_symmetry.space_group_name_H-M   'P 1'
#
loop_
_entity.id
_entity.type
_entity.pdbx_description
1 polymer ?
#
loop_
_entity_poly.entity_id
_entity_poly.type
_entity_poly.pdbx_seq_one_letter_code
_entity_poly.pdbx_strand_id
1 'polypeptide(L)'
;MQGKKENTLRIINATNHQLPGDRESLFWVNVKAIPAMEKDQKNENTLQLAIISRIKMFYRPTNLAMAPEERQQCFGFVAAVANSLLLIQRPTSLPYKYESRK
;
A
#
# COMPACT_ATOMS: atom_id res chain seq x y z
N MET A 1 -14.52 -2.95 -19.80
CA MET A 1 -15.08 -4.31 -19.53
C MET A 1 -16.60 -4.16 -19.52
N GLN A 2 -17.35 -4.96 -20.27
CA GLN A 2 -18.82 -4.82 -20.37
C GLN A 2 -19.55 -5.72 -19.36
N GLY A 3 -20.52 -5.16 -18.65
CA GLY A 3 -21.38 -5.86 -17.68
C GLY A 3 -20.78 -6.01 -16.27
N LYS A 4 -21.51 -6.72 -15.39
CA LYS A 4 -21.06 -7.08 -14.03
C LYS A 4 -20.04 -8.21 -14.14
N LYS A 5 -18.76 -7.85 -14.24
CA LYS A 5 -17.65 -8.79 -14.44
C LYS A 5 -16.69 -8.75 -13.25
N GLU A 6 -16.41 -9.93 -12.70
CA GLU A 6 -15.37 -10.12 -11.69
C GLU A 6 -14.14 -10.71 -12.37
N ASN A 7 -12.99 -10.06 -12.18
CA ASN A 7 -11.72 -10.49 -12.75
C ASN A 7 -10.70 -10.63 -11.64
N THR A 8 -10.01 -11.77 -11.61
CA THR A 8 -8.93 -12.03 -10.66
C THR A 8 -7.61 -11.50 -11.20
N LEU A 9 -6.93 -10.63 -10.44
CA LEU A 9 -5.56 -10.23 -10.72
C LEU A 9 -4.58 -11.24 -10.10
N ARG A 10 -3.57 -11.67 -10.87
CA ARG A 10 -2.49 -12.52 -10.38
C ARG A 10 -1.21 -11.70 -10.23
N ILE A 11 -0.59 -11.79 -9.06
CA ILE A 11 0.68 -11.12 -8.76
C ILE A 11 1.75 -12.20 -8.78
N ILE A 12 2.80 -11.99 -9.59
CA ILE A 12 3.92 -12.93 -9.73
C ILE A 12 5.15 -12.27 -9.11
N ASN A 13 5.87 -13.03 -8.29
CA ASN A 13 7.14 -12.57 -7.74
C ASN A 13 8.23 -12.65 -8.82
N ALA A 14 8.67 -11.50 -9.34
CA ALA A 14 9.75 -11.38 -10.31
C ALA A 14 11.01 -10.73 -9.71
N THR A 15 11.13 -10.67 -8.38
CA THR A 15 12.22 -9.95 -7.70
C THR A 15 13.50 -10.76 -7.56
N ASN A 16 13.53 -12.01 -8.05
CA ASN A 16 14.72 -12.89 -8.06
C ASN A 16 15.47 -12.94 -6.72
N HIS A 17 14.74 -12.93 -5.59
CA HIS A 17 15.31 -12.91 -4.22
C HIS A 17 16.21 -11.70 -3.90
N GLN A 18 16.09 -10.60 -4.64
CA GLN A 18 16.84 -9.36 -4.40
C GLN A 18 16.23 -8.47 -3.30
N LEU A 19 15.12 -8.90 -2.69
CA LEU A 19 14.49 -8.14 -1.62
C LEU A 19 15.19 -8.38 -0.28
N PRO A 20 15.21 -7.37 0.61
CA PRO A 20 15.74 -7.52 1.96
C PRO A 20 15.09 -8.70 2.71
N GLY A 21 15.92 -9.58 3.28
CA GLY A 21 15.47 -10.72 4.07
C GLY A 21 15.17 -10.40 5.54
N ASP A 22 15.65 -9.25 6.03
CA ASP A 22 15.57 -8.80 7.42
C ASP A 22 14.34 -7.91 7.70
N ARG A 23 13.66 -7.44 6.66
CA ARG A 23 12.53 -6.51 6.77
C ARG A 23 11.50 -6.68 5.67
N GLU A 24 10.27 -6.29 5.95
CA GLU A 24 9.21 -6.26 4.95
C GLU A 24 9.43 -5.12 3.95
N SER A 25 9.10 -5.39 2.69
CA SER A 25 9.14 -4.39 1.62
C SER A 25 7.73 -3.89 1.30
N LEU A 26 7.57 -2.56 1.19
CA LEU A 26 6.29 -1.93 0.85
C LEU A 26 6.22 -1.67 -0.66
N PHE A 27 5.19 -2.21 -1.29
CA PHE A 27 4.82 -1.96 -2.67
C PHE A 27 3.41 -1.36 -2.74
N TRP A 28 3.11 -0.74 -3.89
CA TRP A 28 1.79 -0.21 -4.19
C TRP A 28 1.23 -0.86 -5.45
N VAL A 29 0.06 -1.47 -5.34
CA VAL A 29 -0.70 -1.95 -6.49
C VAL A 29 -1.60 -0.81 -6.95
N ASN A 30 -1.42 -0.38 -8.20
CA ASN A 30 -2.24 0.65 -8.84
C ASN A 30 -3.20 -0.02 -9.82
N VAL A 31 -4.51 0.07 -9.56
CA VAL A 31 -5.55 -0.40 -10.48
C VAL A 31 -6.23 0.81 -11.08
N LYS A 32 -6.06 1.02 -12.39
CA LYS A 32 -6.65 2.14 -13.13
C LYS A 32 -7.88 1.68 -13.91
N ALA A 33 -9.04 2.22 -13.55
CA ALA A 33 -10.27 2.04 -14.30
C ALA A 33 -10.44 3.21 -15.27
N ILE A 34 -10.29 2.94 -16.57
CA ILE A 34 -10.45 3.93 -17.64
C ILE A 34 -11.83 3.70 -18.28
N PRO A 35 -12.76 4.67 -18.20
CA PRO A 35 -14.04 4.57 -18.89
C PRO A 35 -13.83 4.64 -20.41
N ALA A 36 -14.69 3.96 -21.18
CA ALA A 36 -14.69 4.07 -22.63
C ALA A 36 -15.37 5.38 -23.05
N MET A 37 -14.91 5.96 -24.17
CA MET A 37 -15.55 7.14 -24.76
C MET A 37 -16.52 6.73 -25.87
N GLU A 38 -17.73 7.29 -25.82
CA GLU A 38 -18.72 7.20 -26.90
C GLU A 38 -18.25 8.05 -28.10
N LYS A 39 -18.43 7.54 -29.33
CA LYS A 39 -17.93 8.20 -30.56
C LYS A 39 -18.60 9.55 -30.83
N ASP A 40 -19.82 9.75 -30.33
CA ASP A 40 -20.62 10.95 -30.55
C ASP A 40 -20.23 12.13 -29.64
N GLN A 41 -19.42 11.91 -28.60
CA GLN A 41 -18.98 12.96 -27.66
C GLN A 41 -17.69 13.69 -28.10
N LYS A 42 -17.19 13.45 -29.33
CA LYS A 42 -15.91 14.02 -29.80
C LYS A 42 -15.90 15.55 -29.96
N ASN A 43 -17.06 16.19 -30.09
CA ASN A 43 -17.19 17.65 -30.28
C ASN A 43 -17.80 18.38 -29.09
N GLU A 44 -17.95 17.70 -27.94
CA GLU A 44 -18.50 18.30 -26.72
C GLU A 44 -17.42 18.45 -25.64
N ASN A 45 -17.49 19.54 -24.87
CA ASN A 45 -16.62 19.74 -23.71
C ASN A 45 -17.07 18.81 -22.57
N THR A 46 -16.48 17.62 -22.51
CA THR A 46 -16.79 16.62 -21.48
C THR A 46 -15.63 16.47 -20.50
N LEU A 47 -15.96 16.40 -19.20
CA LEU A 47 -15.00 16.07 -18.15
C LEU A 47 -15.09 14.57 -17.86
N GLN A 48 -13.97 13.87 -18.05
CA GLN A 48 -13.87 12.44 -17.74
C GLN A 48 -13.02 12.18 -16.53
N LEU A 49 -13.55 11.33 -15.64
CA LEU A 49 -12.88 10.91 -14.44
C LEU A 49 -12.43 9.46 -14.60
N ALA A 50 -11.13 9.23 -14.43
CA ALA A 50 -10.57 7.90 -14.27
C ALA A 50 -10.30 7.65 -12.79
N ILE A 51 -10.68 6.46 -12.31
CA ILE A 51 -10.48 6.08 -10.91
C ILE A 51 -9.20 5.27 -10.81
N ILE A 52 -8.33 5.64 -9.87
CA ILE A 52 -7.11 4.89 -9.53
C ILE A 52 -7.23 4.39 -8.09
N SER A 53 -7.31 3.08 -7.93
CA SER A 53 -7.23 2.43 -6.63
C SER A 53 -5.78 2.13 -6.29
N ARG A 54 -5.29 2.71 -5.19
CA ARG A 54 -3.94 2.46 -4.65
C ARG A 54 -4.01 1.58 -3.42
N ILE A 55 -3.55 0.34 -3.57
CA ILE A 55 -3.58 -0.65 -2.49
C ILE A 55 -2.15 -0.90 -2.02
N LYS A 56 -1.92 -0.85 -0.70
CA LYS A 56 -0.62 -1.20 -0.10
C LYS A 56 -0.44 -2.72 -0.15
N MET A 57 0.70 -3.17 -0.63
CA MET A 57 1.12 -4.57 -0.65
C MET A 57 2.41 -4.72 0.14
N PHE A 58 2.41 -5.58 1.15
CA PHE A 58 3.59 -5.86 1.97
C PHE A 58 4.18 -7.21 1.55
N TYR A 59 5.44 -7.20 1.11
CA TYR A 59 6.20 -8.42 0.88
C TYR A 59 6.91 -8.81 2.17
N ARG A 60 6.63 -10.03 2.67
CA ARG A 60 7.20 -10.56 3.90
C ARG A 60 8.21 -11.68 3.60
N PRO A 61 9.49 -11.53 4.01
CA PRO A 61 10.45 -12.62 3.97
C PRO A 61 10.13 -13.69 5.02
N THR A 62 10.55 -14.94 4.79
CA THR A 62 10.22 -16.09 5.64
C THR A 62 10.97 -16.11 6.98
N ASN A 63 12.15 -15.50 7.05
CA ASN A 63 13.04 -15.58 8.21
C ASN A 63 12.86 -14.46 9.24
N LEU A 64 11.65 -13.95 9.43
CA LEU A 64 11.39 -12.95 10.47
C LEU A 64 11.15 -13.62 11.82
N ALA A 65 11.87 -13.17 12.85
CA ALA A 65 11.84 -13.74 14.20
C ALA A 65 10.50 -13.57 14.95
N MET A 66 9.59 -12.72 14.46
CA MET A 66 8.37 -12.34 15.17
C MET A 66 7.14 -12.51 14.29
N ALA A 67 6.12 -13.16 14.86
CA ALA A 67 4.84 -13.34 14.22
C ALA A 67 4.12 -11.99 13.99
N PRO A 68 3.31 -11.85 12.92
CA PRO A 68 2.50 -10.65 12.67
C PRO A 68 1.63 -10.24 13.86
N GLU A 69 1.06 -11.20 14.58
CA GLU A 69 0.12 -10.96 15.69
C GLU A 69 0.84 -10.34 16.90
N GLU A 70 2.00 -10.89 17.26
CA GLU A 70 2.83 -10.43 18.38
C GLU A 70 3.40 -9.02 18.14
N ARG A 71 3.57 -8.65 16.86
CA ARG A 71 4.08 -7.34 16.46
C ARG A 71 3.16 -6.19 16.85
N GLN A 72 1.85 -6.42 16.93
CA GLN A 72 0.89 -5.39 17.33
C GLN A 72 1.13 -4.92 18.78
N GLN A 73 1.72 -5.78 19.61
CA GLN A 73 1.92 -5.53 21.04
C GLN A 73 3.28 -4.83 21.31
N CYS A 74 4.25 -4.92 20.39
CA CYS A 74 5.58 -4.33 20.53
C CYS A 74 5.65 -2.85 20.12
N PHE A 75 4.59 -2.09 20.41
CA PHE A 75 4.48 -0.69 20.01
C PHE A 75 5.10 0.23 21.06
N GLY A 76 6.41 0.47 20.95
CA GLY A 76 7.12 1.46 21.74
C GLY A 76 7.29 2.76 20.97
N PHE A 77 6.84 3.87 21.55
CA PHE A 77 7.20 5.21 21.08
C PHE A 77 8.25 5.80 21.99
N VAL A 78 9.34 6.29 21.41
CA VAL A 78 10.21 7.24 22.09
C VAL A 78 9.79 8.62 21.59
N ALA A 79 9.14 9.39 22.46
CA ALA A 79 8.81 10.78 22.19
C ALA A 79 9.91 11.65 22.80
N ALA A 80 10.74 12.23 21.94
CA ALA A 80 11.68 13.28 22.32
C ALA A 80 11.09 14.64 21.93
N VAL A 81 10.96 15.55 22.90
CA VAL A 81 10.52 16.92 22.66
C VAL A 81 11.76 17.81 22.69
N ALA A 82 12.15 18.31 21.53
CA ALA A 82 13.20 19.31 21.39
C ALA A 82 12.68 20.42 20.47
N ASN A 83 12.75 21.67 20.92
CA ASN A 83 12.41 22.87 20.13
C ASN A 83 11.09 22.71 19.35
N SER A 84 9.99 22.39 20.06
CA SER A 84 8.63 22.22 19.52
C SER A 84 8.42 21.12 18.46
N LEU A 85 9.40 20.24 18.23
CA LEU A 85 9.27 19.05 17.40
C LEU A 85 9.11 17.79 18.26
N LEU A 86 8.07 17.02 17.99
CA LEU A 86 7.84 15.70 18.58
C LEU A 86 8.39 14.65 17.61
N LEU A 87 9.59 14.14 17.91
CA LEU A 87 10.18 13.05 17.15
C LEU A 87 9.59 11.73 17.67
N ILE A 88 8.81 11.05 16.83
CA ILE A 88 8.32 9.71 17.11
C ILE A 88 9.28 8.71 16.48
N GLN A 89 10.17 8.14 17.28
CA GLN A 89 11.05 7.06 16.81
C GLN A 89 10.42 5.70 17.09
N ARG A 90 10.43 4.83 16.06
CA ARG A 90 10.04 3.42 16.17
C ARG A 90 11.28 2.55 16.31
N PRO A 91 11.36 1.67 17.32
CA PRO A 91 12.47 0.74 17.48
C PRO A 91 12.44 -0.44 16.50
N THR A 92 11.33 -0.68 15.79
CA THR A 92 11.17 -1.83 14.88
C THR A 92 11.30 -1.45 13.39
N SER A 93 12.05 -2.26 12.63
CA SER A 93 12.39 -2.07 11.22
C SER A 93 11.25 -2.36 10.22
N LEU A 94 10.01 -2.50 10.69
CA LEU A 94 8.89 -3.04 9.90
C LEU A 94 7.79 -1.99 9.64
N PRO A 95 7.24 -1.94 8.41
CA PRO A 95 6.19 -1.00 8.06
C PRO A 95 4.85 -1.43 8.68
N TYR A 96 4.35 -0.67 9.66
CA TYR A 96 3.06 -0.88 10.29
C TYR A 96 2.00 0.11 9.75
N LYS A 97 0.75 -0.34 9.60
CA LYS A 97 -0.39 0.53 9.29
C LYS A 97 -0.85 1.22 10.58
N TYR A 98 -0.43 2.47 10.77
CA TYR A 98 -1.04 3.31 11.80
C TYR A 98 -2.41 3.80 11.30
N GLU A 99 -3.46 3.49 12.04
CA GLU A 99 -4.80 4.00 11.81
C GLU A 99 -5.23 4.68 13.11
N SER A 100 -5.31 6.01 13.09
CA SER A 100 -5.81 6.77 14.23
C SER A 100 -7.27 6.41 14.40
N ARG A 101 -7.61 5.65 15.44
CA ARG A 101 -9.00 5.58 15.88
C ARG A 101 -9.36 6.95 16.45
N LYS A 102 -10.36 7.59 15.83
CA LYS A 102 -11.11 8.65 16.49
C LYS A 102 -11.99 8.04 17.57
#